data_AF-A0A7C2AJL0-F1
#
_entry.id   AF-A0A7C2AJL0-F1
#
_cell.length_a   1.000
_cell.length_b   1.000
_cell.length_c   1.000
_cell.angle_alpha   90.00
_cell.angle_beta   90.00
_cell.angle_gamma   90.00
#
_symmetry.space_group_name_H-M   'P 1'
#
loop_
_entity.id
_entity.type
_entity.pdbx_description
1 polymer ?
#
loop_
_entity_poly.entity_id
_entity_poly.type
_entity_poly.pdbx_seq_one_letter_code
_entity_poly.pdbx_strand_id
1 'polypeptide(L)'
;ALHRSIQATKISSPSTECIAPIGEELILRGLKKEIEADFYVAATRPAAVYRGNPFQVEVGIAYGKPGGVGLEVTDEGRIKKRKRADSKTAHEDLVANADEPCRVLRFANRVPLLYQQSACAVTKAVIQTNWRSYGLSQSRGALPVAPMVVLVHIASVWVPFTSESKEAIASYPEILKELKLGLQECGRKLGTHIRKGKRLKREFEKRNYIEKYIPHIGIALQEILDLTDRDRNKTVETLEDVLHRSRKF
;
A
#
# COMPACT_ATOMS: atom_id res chain seq x y z
N ALA A 1 28.67 42.06 -6.31
CA ALA A 1 28.93 41.43 -7.63
C ALA A 1 29.01 39.91 -7.51
N LEU A 2 29.93 39.37 -6.70
CA LEU A 2 30.20 37.92 -6.57
C LEU A 2 28.97 37.02 -6.36
N HIS A 3 28.06 37.37 -5.44
CA HIS A 3 26.83 36.59 -5.19
C HIS A 3 25.98 36.38 -6.47
N ARG A 4 25.84 37.42 -7.30
CA ARG A 4 25.07 37.33 -8.56
C ARG A 4 25.80 36.46 -9.58
N SER A 5 27.13 36.57 -9.66
CA SER A 5 27.95 35.75 -10.54
C SER A 5 27.85 34.25 -10.20
N ILE A 6 27.82 33.90 -8.91
CA ILE A 6 27.66 32.52 -8.45
C ILE A 6 26.30 31.95 -8.88
N GLN A 7 25.21 32.72 -8.73
CA GLN A 7 23.87 32.26 -9.13
C GLN A 7 23.71 32.10 -10.65
N ALA A 8 24.43 32.90 -11.44
CA ALA A 8 24.39 32.81 -12.91
C ALA A 8 25.28 31.68 -13.46
N THR A 9 26.29 31.24 -12.70
CA THR A 9 27.24 30.22 -13.15
C THR A 9 26.72 28.83 -12.87
N LYS A 10 26.81 27.93 -13.85
CA LYS A 10 26.46 26.52 -13.68
C LYS A 10 27.56 25.82 -12.87
N ILE A 11 27.26 25.50 -11.61
CA ILE A 11 28.15 24.77 -10.70
C ILE A 11 27.69 23.31 -10.62
N SER A 12 28.65 22.39 -10.52
CA SER A 12 28.36 20.97 -10.30
C SER A 12 27.58 20.75 -9.00
N SER A 13 26.72 19.74 -8.99
CA SER A 13 26.02 19.33 -7.78
C SER A 13 27.00 18.95 -6.67
N PRO A 14 26.72 19.28 -5.41
CA PRO A 14 27.49 18.83 -4.26
C PRO A 14 27.49 17.31 -4.15
N SER A 15 28.47 16.75 -3.43
CA SER A 15 28.49 15.33 -3.10
C SER A 15 27.26 14.94 -2.27
N THR A 16 26.72 13.75 -2.54
CA THR A 16 25.58 13.18 -1.82
C THR A 16 26.00 12.24 -0.68
N GLU A 17 27.30 11.97 -0.51
CA GLU A 17 27.83 11.06 0.51
C GLU A 17 27.61 11.55 1.95
N CYS A 18 27.33 12.84 2.13
CA CYS A 18 27.09 13.44 3.44
C CYS A 18 25.70 13.15 4.03
N ILE A 19 24.86 12.34 3.36
CA ILE A 19 23.51 11.99 3.82
C ILE A 19 23.52 10.59 4.43
N ALA A 20 22.89 10.46 5.61
CA ALA A 20 22.68 9.19 6.29
C ALA A 20 21.20 8.78 6.28
N PRO A 21 20.71 8.06 5.25
CA PRO A 21 19.34 7.54 5.22
C PRO A 21 19.08 6.51 6.33
N ILE A 22 17.82 6.10 6.50
CA ILE A 22 17.45 4.98 7.36
C ILE A 22 17.70 3.66 6.62
N GLY A 23 17.36 3.59 5.34
CA GLY A 23 17.46 2.40 4.51
C GLY A 23 16.16 1.61 4.43
N GLU A 24 15.87 1.05 3.25
CA GLU A 24 14.63 0.31 2.96
C GLU A 24 14.38 -0.85 3.93
N GLU A 25 15.43 -1.60 4.26
CA GLU A 25 15.32 -2.78 5.11
C GLU A 25 14.92 -2.39 6.55
N LEU A 26 15.53 -1.35 7.10
CA LEU A 26 15.22 -0.87 8.44
C LEU A 26 13.81 -0.26 8.51
N ILE A 27 13.38 0.46 7.45
CA ILE A 27 12.01 0.94 7.33
C ILE A 27 11.02 -0.24 7.32
N LEU A 28 11.28 -1.27 6.54
CA LEU A 28 10.43 -2.47 6.49
C LEU A 28 10.38 -3.20 7.83
N ARG A 29 11.53 -3.37 8.50
CA ARG A 29 11.59 -3.99 9.83
C ARG A 29 10.79 -3.18 10.86
N GLY A 30 10.94 -1.85 10.85
CA GLY A 30 10.18 -0.95 11.74
C GLY A 30 8.68 -1.03 11.48
N LEU A 31 8.24 -0.95 10.23
CA LEU A 31 6.83 -1.06 9.87
C LEU A 31 6.24 -2.42 10.29
N LYS A 32 6.93 -3.53 10.04
CA LYS A 32 6.45 -4.88 10.43
C LYS A 32 6.38 -5.10 11.93
N LYS A 33 7.24 -4.41 12.70
CA LYS A 33 7.28 -4.54 14.15
C LYS A 33 6.12 -3.79 14.80
N GLU A 34 5.87 -2.56 14.35
CA GLU A 34 4.94 -1.64 15.01
C GLU A 34 3.51 -1.73 14.45
N ILE A 35 3.36 -2.14 13.20
CA ILE A 35 2.08 -2.12 12.49
C ILE A 35 1.75 -3.51 11.97
N GLU A 36 0.57 -4.05 12.33
CA GLU A 36 0.05 -5.27 11.72
C GLU A 36 -0.64 -4.96 10.38
N ALA A 37 -0.01 -5.38 9.29
CA ALA A 37 -0.49 -5.24 7.93
C ALA A 37 -0.23 -6.51 7.10
N ASP A 38 -0.99 -6.68 6.02
CA ASP A 38 -0.86 -7.82 5.11
C ASP A 38 0.22 -7.60 4.05
N PHE A 39 0.52 -6.34 3.77
CA PHE A 39 1.49 -5.95 2.75
C PHE A 39 2.35 -4.80 3.22
N TYR A 40 3.66 -4.92 3.00
CA TYR A 40 4.64 -3.90 3.31
C TYR A 40 5.52 -3.68 2.09
N VAL A 41 5.85 -2.41 1.84
CA VAL A 41 6.80 -2.03 0.80
C VAL A 41 7.57 -0.82 1.26
N ALA A 42 8.86 -0.77 0.94
CA ALA A 42 9.67 0.43 1.05
C ALA A 42 10.39 0.71 -0.26
N ALA A 43 10.80 1.95 -0.45
CA ALA A 43 11.66 2.41 -1.54
C ALA A 43 12.50 3.60 -1.06
N THR A 44 13.80 3.54 -1.34
CA THR A 44 14.76 4.62 -1.09
C THR A 44 15.18 5.17 -2.44
N ARG A 45 14.87 6.45 -2.68
CA ARG A 45 15.21 7.12 -3.94
C ARG A 45 16.70 7.45 -3.99
N PRO A 46 17.29 7.61 -5.19
CA PRO A 46 18.61 8.22 -5.29
C PRO A 46 18.61 9.62 -4.69
N ALA A 47 19.74 10.04 -4.15
CA ALA A 47 19.88 11.40 -3.62
C ALA A 47 19.73 12.43 -4.75
N ALA A 48 19.04 13.52 -4.44
CA ALA A 48 18.84 14.68 -5.30
C ALA A 48 19.35 15.93 -4.59
N VAL A 49 19.34 17.07 -5.27
CA VAL A 49 19.86 18.33 -4.72
C VAL A 49 18.79 19.40 -4.86
N TYR A 50 18.57 20.17 -3.80
CA TYR A 50 17.74 21.38 -3.84
C TYR A 50 18.56 22.56 -3.32
N ARG A 51 18.65 23.65 -4.10
CA ARG A 51 19.41 24.86 -3.72
C ARG A 51 20.83 24.58 -3.19
N GLY A 52 21.52 23.61 -3.79
CA GLY A 52 22.87 23.20 -3.36
C GLY A 52 22.93 22.36 -2.08
N ASN A 53 21.80 21.90 -1.55
CA ASN A 53 21.73 20.96 -0.42
C ASN A 53 21.32 19.57 -0.95
N PRO A 54 22.16 18.55 -0.77
CA PRO A 54 21.81 17.20 -1.15
C PRO A 54 20.78 16.64 -0.15
N PHE A 55 19.76 15.96 -0.67
CA PHE A 55 18.71 15.32 0.10
C PHE A 55 18.32 13.96 -0.50
N GLN A 56 17.79 13.08 0.32
CA GLN A 56 17.30 11.77 -0.09
C GLN A 56 15.91 11.53 0.51
N VAL A 57 15.06 10.85 -0.26
CA VAL A 57 13.68 10.54 0.13
C VAL A 57 13.52 9.04 0.24
N GLU A 58 12.89 8.60 1.33
CA GLU A 58 12.55 7.22 1.57
C GLU A 58 11.05 7.12 1.87
N VAL A 59 10.40 6.13 1.29
CA VAL A 59 8.95 5.94 1.42
C VAL A 59 8.70 4.51 1.86
N GLY A 60 7.87 4.34 2.88
CA GLY A 60 7.33 3.06 3.32
C GLY A 60 5.81 3.08 3.24
N ILE A 61 5.19 1.98 2.82
CA ILE A 61 3.75 1.78 2.89
C ILE A 61 3.48 0.46 3.60
N ALA A 62 2.65 0.51 4.62
CA ALA A 62 2.02 -0.65 5.24
C ALA A 62 0.53 -0.62 4.90
N TYR A 63 0.03 -1.69 4.29
CA TYR A 63 -1.35 -1.79 3.83
C TYR A 63 -2.03 -2.98 4.53
N GLY A 64 -2.96 -2.67 5.42
CA GLY A 64 -3.82 -3.66 6.06
C GLY A 64 -4.99 -4.01 5.15
N LYS A 65 -5.42 -5.27 5.14
CA LYS A 65 -6.60 -5.78 4.43
C LYS A 65 -6.58 -5.58 2.90
N PRO A 66 -6.05 -6.54 2.12
CA PRO A 66 -6.44 -6.68 0.72
C PRO A 66 -7.90 -7.16 0.64
N GLY A 67 -8.84 -6.22 0.61
CA GLY A 67 -10.25 -6.51 0.33
C GLY A 67 -11.12 -6.90 1.52
N GLY A 68 -10.70 -6.62 2.76
CA GLY A 68 -11.52 -6.82 3.97
C GLY A 68 -11.72 -8.27 4.40
N VAL A 69 -11.15 -9.23 3.67
CA VAL A 69 -11.26 -10.65 3.98
C VAL A 69 -9.85 -11.19 3.82
N GLY A 70 -9.19 -11.55 4.93
CA GLY A 70 -7.92 -12.26 4.88
C GLY A 70 -8.17 -13.59 4.18
N LEU A 71 -8.06 -13.63 2.86
CA LEU A 71 -8.31 -14.82 2.06
C LEU A 71 -6.94 -15.31 1.60
N GLU A 72 -6.53 -16.46 2.13
CA GLU A 72 -5.31 -17.13 1.70
C GLU A 72 -5.70 -18.33 0.84
N VAL A 73 -4.94 -18.51 -0.24
CA VAL A 73 -5.05 -19.71 -1.08
C VAL A 73 -4.12 -20.74 -0.47
N THR A 74 -4.67 -21.84 0.06
CA THR A 74 -3.86 -22.98 0.46
C THR A 74 -3.29 -23.69 -0.77
N ASP A 75 -2.23 -24.48 -0.59
CA ASP A 75 -1.59 -25.21 -1.70
C ASP A 75 -2.55 -26.15 -2.43
N GLU A 76 -3.62 -26.59 -1.76
CA GLU A 76 -4.74 -27.37 -2.32
C GLU A 76 -5.71 -26.55 -3.20
N GLY A 77 -5.48 -25.24 -3.40
CA GLY A 77 -6.39 -24.37 -4.14
C GLY A 77 -7.70 -24.03 -3.40
N ARG A 78 -7.79 -24.34 -2.11
CA ARG A 78 -8.90 -23.91 -1.25
C ARG A 78 -8.61 -22.50 -0.77
N ILE A 79 -9.57 -21.60 -0.99
CA ILE A 79 -9.49 -20.23 -0.47
C ILE A 79 -10.07 -20.26 0.95
N LYS A 80 -9.21 -20.13 1.96
CA LYS A 80 -9.63 -20.07 3.37
C LYS A 80 -9.56 -18.64 3.87
N LYS A 81 -10.46 -18.31 4.81
CA LYS A 81 -10.28 -17.10 5.63
C LYS A 81 -9.09 -17.33 6.56
N ARG A 82 -8.01 -16.58 6.37
CA ARG A 82 -6.91 -16.37 7.31
C ARG A 82 -7.52 -16.01 8.67
N LYS A 83 -7.25 -16.84 9.67
CA LYS A 83 -7.56 -16.50 11.06
C LYS A 83 -6.69 -15.29 11.44
N ARG A 84 -7.28 -14.28 12.09
CA ARG A 84 -6.50 -13.17 12.65
C ARG A 84 -5.43 -13.75 13.57
N ALA A 85 -4.20 -13.26 13.45
CA ALA A 85 -3.19 -13.54 14.45
C ALA A 85 -3.59 -12.75 15.70
N ASP A 86 -3.75 -13.42 16.84
CA ASP A 86 -4.00 -12.77 18.13
C ASP A 86 -2.70 -12.14 18.65
N SER A 87 -2.10 -11.18 17.93
CA SER A 87 -0.95 -10.44 18.45
C SER A 87 -1.42 -9.26 19.28
N LYS A 88 -1.61 -9.49 20.57
CA LYS A 88 -1.93 -8.50 21.63
C LYS A 88 -0.92 -7.36 21.80
N THR A 89 0.13 -7.28 20.98
CA THR A 89 1.25 -6.34 21.09
C THR A 89 1.38 -5.36 19.93
N ALA A 90 0.61 -5.52 18.85
CA ALA A 90 0.56 -4.52 17.78
C ALA A 90 -0.43 -3.42 18.17
N HIS A 91 -0.03 -2.16 18.09
CA HIS A 91 -0.93 -1.03 18.28
C HIS A 91 -1.92 -0.98 17.10
N GLU A 92 -3.11 -1.59 17.26
CA GLU A 92 -4.21 -1.55 16.29
C GLU A 92 -4.57 -0.11 15.87
N ASP A 93 -4.32 0.86 16.76
CA ASP A 93 -4.57 2.30 16.56
C ASP A 93 -3.67 2.97 15.51
N LEU A 94 -2.67 2.27 14.97
CA LEU A 94 -1.72 2.86 14.03
C LEU A 94 -2.15 2.76 12.56
N VAL A 95 -3.09 1.86 12.23
CA VAL A 95 -3.63 1.71 10.88
C VAL A 95 -5.01 2.35 10.83
N ALA A 96 -5.21 3.26 9.87
CA ALA A 96 -6.54 3.85 9.64
C ALA A 96 -7.58 2.75 9.34
N ASN A 97 -8.83 2.97 9.71
CA ASN A 97 -9.91 2.07 9.29
C ASN A 97 -10.12 2.11 7.77
N ALA A 98 -10.87 1.15 7.23
CA ALA A 98 -11.08 1.05 5.79
C ALA A 98 -11.78 2.28 5.18
N ASP A 99 -12.62 2.95 5.98
CA ASP A 99 -13.39 4.13 5.60
C ASP A 99 -12.72 5.46 6.00
N GLU A 100 -11.55 5.37 6.65
CA GLU A 100 -10.80 6.53 7.13
C GLU A 100 -9.67 6.92 6.14
N PRO A 101 -9.28 8.21 6.12
CA PRO A 101 -8.11 8.64 5.38
C PRO A 101 -6.85 7.96 5.92
N CYS A 102 -5.95 7.58 5.03
CA CYS A 102 -4.71 6.92 5.40
C CYS A 102 -3.90 7.76 6.40
N ARG A 103 -3.18 7.08 7.30
CA ARG A 103 -2.30 7.78 8.25
C ARG A 103 -0.95 8.08 7.60
N VAL A 104 -0.49 9.32 7.69
CA VAL A 104 0.79 9.75 7.13
C VAL A 104 1.81 9.99 8.24
N LEU A 105 2.84 9.14 8.30
CA LEU A 105 3.99 9.28 9.19
C LEU A 105 5.08 10.06 8.47
N ARG A 106 5.45 11.20 9.02
CA ARG A 106 6.41 12.12 8.41
C ARG A 106 7.66 12.16 9.25
N PHE A 107 8.82 11.99 8.63
CA PHE A 107 10.12 12.06 9.28
C PHE A 107 11.04 13.00 8.52
N ALA A 108 11.82 13.78 9.26
CA ALA A 108 12.91 14.59 8.74
C ALA A 108 14.17 14.31 9.56
N ASN A 109 15.25 13.87 8.93
CA ASN A 109 16.51 13.50 9.60
C ASN A 109 16.27 12.59 10.83
N ARG A 110 15.46 11.54 10.66
CA ARG A 110 15.06 10.58 11.72
C ARG A 110 14.22 11.16 12.87
N VAL A 111 13.78 12.41 12.78
CA VAL A 111 12.87 13.05 13.74
C VAL A 111 11.43 12.98 13.23
N PRO A 112 10.47 12.47 14.02
CA PRO A 112 9.06 12.46 13.64
C PRO A 112 8.46 13.86 13.68
N LEU A 113 7.68 14.21 12.65
CA LEU A 113 6.94 15.47 12.56
C LEU A 113 5.47 15.23 12.89
N LEU A 114 5.00 15.75 14.02
CA LEU A 114 3.66 15.44 14.55
C LEU A 114 2.64 16.52 14.18
N TYR A 115 3.04 17.80 14.19
CA TYR A 115 2.10 18.91 14.01
C TYR A 115 2.12 19.46 12.58
N GLN A 116 1.14 20.32 12.26
CA GLN A 116 1.05 21.04 10.98
C GLN A 116 1.11 20.16 9.72
N GLN A 117 0.39 19.03 9.74
CA GLN A 117 0.35 18.11 8.59
C GLN A 117 -0.11 18.77 7.29
N SER A 118 -1.09 19.69 7.33
CA SER A 118 -1.65 20.33 6.14
C SER A 118 -0.65 21.20 5.37
N ALA A 119 0.29 21.83 6.06
CA ALA A 119 1.31 22.70 5.47
C ALA A 119 2.53 21.94 4.93
N CYS A 120 2.70 20.67 5.30
CA CYS A 120 3.89 19.89 4.98
C CYS A 120 3.91 19.43 3.50
N ALA A 121 5.07 19.56 2.86
CA ALA A 121 5.35 19.07 1.51
C ALA A 121 5.04 17.57 1.35
N VAL A 122 5.28 16.77 2.39
CA VAL A 122 4.98 15.32 2.38
C VAL A 122 3.49 15.07 2.19
N THR A 123 2.65 15.68 3.03
CA THR A 123 1.18 15.52 2.95
C THR A 123 0.67 16.02 1.60
N LYS A 124 1.20 17.16 1.13
CA LYS A 124 0.89 17.69 -0.20
C LYS A 124 1.27 16.72 -1.31
N ALA A 125 2.43 16.06 -1.24
CA ALA A 125 2.86 15.06 -2.21
C ALA A 125 1.96 13.80 -2.19
N VAL A 126 1.55 13.34 -0.99
CA VAL A 126 0.60 12.22 -0.85
C VAL A 126 -0.74 12.57 -1.47
N ILE A 127 -1.31 13.75 -1.20
CA ILE A 127 -2.58 14.20 -1.79
C ILE A 127 -2.49 14.32 -3.32
N GLN A 128 -1.38 14.86 -3.83
CA GLN A 128 -1.18 15.07 -5.27
C GLN A 128 -0.90 13.78 -6.06
N THR A 129 -0.59 12.67 -5.38
CA THR A 129 -0.36 11.37 -6.02
C THR A 129 -1.70 10.74 -6.39
N ASN A 130 -1.82 10.19 -7.61
CA ASN A 130 -3.07 9.60 -8.10
C ASN A 130 -3.27 8.16 -7.61
N TRP A 131 -3.72 8.00 -6.36
CA TRP A 131 -3.93 6.67 -5.74
C TRP A 131 -5.03 5.84 -6.38
N ARG A 132 -5.98 6.47 -7.09
CA ARG A 132 -7.05 5.78 -7.82
C ARG A 132 -6.50 4.81 -8.87
N SER A 133 -5.41 5.20 -9.54
CA SER A 133 -4.70 4.34 -10.50
C SER A 133 -4.12 3.07 -9.88
N TYR A 134 -3.84 3.09 -8.58
CA TYR A 134 -3.36 1.95 -7.79
C TYR A 134 -4.48 1.15 -7.14
N GLY A 135 -5.75 1.52 -7.37
CA GLY A 135 -6.91 0.76 -6.92
C GLY A 135 -7.49 1.17 -5.56
N LEU A 136 -7.06 2.31 -5.02
CA LEU A 136 -7.58 2.93 -3.80
C LEU A 136 -8.68 3.96 -4.10
N SER A 137 -9.54 4.23 -3.12
CA SER A 137 -10.49 5.34 -3.18
C SER A 137 -9.81 6.63 -2.72
N GLN A 138 -10.17 7.76 -3.32
CA GLN A 138 -9.66 9.08 -2.94
C GLN A 138 -10.67 10.13 -3.38
N SER A 139 -10.93 11.13 -2.54
CA SER A 139 -11.70 12.33 -2.92
C SER A 139 -10.77 13.43 -3.45
N ARG A 140 -11.27 14.37 -4.24
CA ARG A 140 -10.43 15.42 -4.84
C ARG A 140 -9.80 16.29 -3.73
N GLY A 141 -8.48 16.40 -3.71
CA GLY A 141 -7.76 17.20 -2.71
C GLY A 141 -7.66 16.59 -1.31
N ALA A 142 -8.12 15.34 -1.13
CA ALA A 142 -8.05 14.63 0.14
C ALA A 142 -6.96 13.54 0.12
N LEU A 143 -6.62 13.02 1.29
CA LEU A 143 -5.83 11.81 1.42
C LEU A 143 -6.60 10.60 0.85
N PRO A 144 -5.91 9.57 0.35
CA PRO A 144 -6.56 8.34 -0.06
C PRO A 144 -7.22 7.65 1.14
N VAL A 145 -8.40 7.08 0.90
CA VAL A 145 -9.18 6.34 1.90
C VAL A 145 -8.82 4.87 1.74
N ALA A 146 -8.11 4.36 2.74
CA ALA A 146 -7.56 3.02 2.74
C ALA A 146 -7.04 2.67 4.14
N PRO A 147 -7.13 1.40 4.55
CA PRO A 147 -6.52 0.93 5.78
C PRO A 147 -5.01 0.79 5.62
N MET A 148 -4.32 1.92 5.56
CA MET A 148 -2.89 1.98 5.25
C MET A 148 -2.18 3.10 5.99
N VAL A 149 -0.89 2.89 6.19
CA VAL A 149 0.05 3.86 6.74
C VAL A 149 1.08 4.17 5.68
N VAL A 150 1.28 5.45 5.41
CA VAL A 150 2.32 5.96 4.51
C VAL A 150 3.40 6.63 5.36
N LEU A 151 4.57 6.02 5.42
CA LEU A 151 5.76 6.60 6.02
C LEU A 151 6.57 7.31 4.94
N VAL A 152 6.99 8.53 5.22
CA VAL A 152 7.91 9.27 4.35
C VAL A 152 8.99 9.91 5.20
N HIS A 153 10.24 9.63 4.84
CA HIS A 153 11.43 10.19 5.45
C HIS A 153 12.18 11.05 4.43
N ILE A 154 12.59 12.24 4.86
CA ILE A 154 13.55 13.08 4.14
C ILE A 154 14.84 13.16 4.97
N ALA A 155 15.97 12.85 4.33
CA ALA A 155 17.30 13.03 4.90
C ALA A 155 18.03 14.13 4.14
N SER A 156 18.57 15.14 4.83
CA SER A 156 19.29 16.25 4.20
C SER A 156 20.21 16.92 5.22
N VAL A 157 21.30 17.53 4.76
CA VAL A 157 22.21 18.34 5.62
C VAL A 157 21.47 19.51 6.25
N TRP A 158 20.62 20.15 5.45
CA TRP A 158 19.70 21.18 5.89
C TRP A 158 18.32 20.76 5.42
N VAL A 159 17.31 20.70 6.30
CA VAL A 159 15.93 20.42 5.91
C VAL A 159 15.18 21.74 5.84
N PRO A 160 14.44 22.03 4.76
CA PRO A 160 13.78 23.31 4.64
C PRO A 160 12.44 23.28 5.39
N PHE A 161 12.39 23.86 6.57
CA PHE A 161 11.16 23.97 7.35
C PHE A 161 10.36 25.23 6.99
N THR A 162 9.04 25.17 7.14
CA THR A 162 8.15 26.33 6.92
C THR A 162 8.17 27.32 8.07
N SER A 163 8.51 26.87 9.28
CA SER A 163 8.55 27.66 10.50
C SER A 163 9.74 27.24 11.37
N GLU A 164 10.11 28.10 12.33
CA GLU A 164 11.19 27.85 13.29
C GLU A 164 10.92 26.65 14.21
N SER A 165 9.64 26.30 14.39
CA SER A 165 9.22 25.12 15.17
C SER A 165 9.60 23.79 14.50
N LYS A 166 10.01 23.79 13.23
CA LYS A 166 10.45 22.61 12.47
C LYS A 166 9.41 21.48 12.36
N GLU A 167 8.12 21.81 12.33
CA GLU A 167 7.02 20.83 12.28
C GLU A 167 6.58 20.45 10.85
N ALA A 168 6.91 21.26 9.85
CA ALA A 168 6.50 21.03 8.47
C ALA A 168 7.61 21.39 7.47
N ILE A 169 7.76 20.53 6.44
CA ILE A 169 8.73 20.71 5.36
C ILE A 169 8.12 21.62 4.30
N ALA A 170 8.90 22.58 3.81
CA ALA A 170 8.50 23.52 2.77
C ALA A 170 8.36 22.86 1.39
N SER A 171 7.41 23.35 0.61
CA SER A 171 6.97 22.77 -0.67
C SER A 171 7.83 23.21 -1.87
N TYR A 172 9.13 22.91 -1.85
CA TYR A 172 10.00 23.16 -3.01
C TYR A 172 9.71 22.19 -4.17
N PRO A 173 9.73 22.64 -5.45
CA PRO A 173 9.42 21.79 -6.61
C PRO A 173 10.30 20.54 -6.71
N GLU A 174 11.59 20.66 -6.44
CA GLU A 174 12.58 19.56 -6.50
C GLU A 174 12.27 18.49 -5.45
N ILE A 175 11.94 18.91 -4.23
CA ILE A 175 11.56 18.02 -3.13
C ILE A 175 10.21 17.36 -3.44
N LEU A 176 9.21 18.12 -3.89
CA LEU A 176 7.91 17.57 -4.25
C LEU A 176 8.00 16.55 -5.39
N LYS A 177 8.88 16.78 -6.35
CA LYS A 177 9.12 15.84 -7.46
C LYS A 177 9.65 14.50 -6.93
N GLU A 178 10.70 14.51 -6.11
CA GLU A 178 11.25 13.26 -5.57
C GLU A 178 10.32 12.55 -4.59
N LEU A 179 9.58 13.30 -3.75
CA LEU A 179 8.52 12.75 -2.90
C LEU A 179 7.47 12.00 -3.73
N LYS A 180 6.98 12.60 -4.82
CA LYS A 180 6.02 11.95 -5.72
C LYS A 180 6.59 10.71 -6.38
N LEU A 181 7.83 10.77 -6.86
CA LEU A 181 8.46 9.62 -7.51
C LEU A 181 8.61 8.45 -6.54
N GLY A 182 9.04 8.69 -5.30
CA GLY A 182 9.10 7.67 -4.26
C GLY A 182 7.72 7.08 -3.91
N LEU A 183 6.71 7.93 -3.76
CA LEU A 183 5.33 7.49 -3.51
C LEU A 183 4.76 6.66 -4.67
N GLN A 184 5.04 7.04 -5.92
CA GLN A 184 4.62 6.31 -7.10
C GLN A 184 5.29 4.94 -7.22
N GLU A 185 6.55 4.82 -6.82
CA GLU A 185 7.28 3.55 -6.83
C GLU A 185 6.64 2.53 -5.88
N CYS A 186 6.41 2.94 -4.62
CA CYS A 186 5.68 2.12 -3.65
C CYS A 186 4.22 1.88 -4.09
N GLY A 187 3.57 2.90 -4.66
CA GLY A 187 2.19 2.84 -5.17
C GLY A 187 2.01 1.80 -6.28
N ARG A 188 2.97 1.64 -7.19
CA ARG A 188 2.93 0.58 -8.23
C ARG A 188 2.96 -0.81 -7.60
N LYS A 189 3.87 -1.05 -6.66
CA LYS A 189 4.00 -2.34 -5.93
C LYS A 189 2.72 -2.65 -5.14
N LEU A 190 2.16 -1.65 -4.45
CA LEU A 190 0.88 -1.75 -3.76
C LEU A 190 -0.28 -2.07 -4.72
N GLY A 191 -0.35 -1.39 -5.86
CA GLY A 191 -1.41 -1.60 -6.84
C GLY A 191 -1.43 -3.03 -7.39
N THR A 192 -0.26 -3.65 -7.58
CA THR A 192 -0.16 -5.07 -7.95
C THR A 192 -0.74 -5.98 -6.87
N HIS A 193 -0.43 -5.71 -5.60
CA HIS A 193 -0.98 -6.45 -4.46
C HIS A 193 -2.51 -6.32 -4.37
N ILE A 194 -3.05 -5.09 -4.47
CA ILE A 194 -4.50 -4.83 -4.41
C ILE A 194 -5.24 -5.53 -5.57
N ARG A 195 -4.70 -5.47 -6.79
CA ARG A 195 -5.31 -6.14 -7.95
C ARG A 195 -5.33 -7.65 -7.78
N LYS A 196 -4.25 -8.23 -7.25
CA LYS A 196 -4.20 -9.66 -6.89
C LYS A 196 -5.30 -10.01 -5.88
N GLY A 197 -5.45 -9.21 -4.82
CA GLY A 197 -6.50 -9.39 -3.80
C GLY A 197 -7.92 -9.28 -4.38
N LYS A 198 -8.19 -8.27 -5.22
CA LYS A 198 -9.49 -8.11 -5.90
C LYS A 198 -9.82 -9.29 -6.81
N ARG A 199 -8.82 -9.83 -7.53
CA ARG A 199 -8.99 -11.00 -8.39
C ARG A 199 -9.40 -12.23 -7.57
N LEU A 200 -8.65 -12.50 -6.49
CA LEU A 200 -8.92 -13.60 -5.55
C LEU A 200 -10.32 -13.51 -4.92
N LYS A 201 -10.75 -12.31 -4.51
CA LYS A 201 -12.08 -12.11 -3.94
C LYS A 201 -13.20 -12.43 -4.95
N ARG A 202 -13.06 -11.99 -6.20
CA ARG A 202 -14.05 -12.30 -7.25
C ARG A 202 -14.12 -13.78 -7.56
N GLU A 203 -12.96 -14.46 -7.61
CA GLU A 203 -12.90 -15.92 -7.79
C GLU A 203 -13.62 -16.64 -6.65
N PHE A 204 -13.39 -16.22 -5.41
CA PHE A 204 -14.06 -16.76 -4.23
C PHE A 204 -15.59 -16.55 -4.27
N GLU A 205 -16.04 -15.33 -4.58
CA GLU A 205 -17.47 -15.00 -4.68
C GLU A 205 -18.17 -15.83 -5.78
N LYS A 206 -17.53 -15.97 -6.94
CA LYS A 206 -18.04 -16.82 -8.03
C LYS A 206 -18.14 -18.29 -7.61
N ARG A 207 -17.11 -18.83 -6.97
CA ARG A 207 -17.11 -20.23 -6.50
C ARG A 207 -18.21 -20.47 -5.47
N ASN A 208 -18.30 -19.60 -4.46
CA ASN A 208 -19.32 -19.71 -3.42
C ASN A 208 -20.74 -19.53 -4.00
N TYR A 209 -20.90 -18.70 -5.04
CA TYR A 209 -22.16 -18.61 -5.76
C TYR A 209 -22.49 -19.94 -6.43
N ILE A 210 -21.58 -20.51 -7.25
CA ILE A 210 -21.80 -21.79 -7.95
C ILE A 210 -22.11 -22.91 -6.95
N GLU A 211 -21.36 -23.02 -5.86
CA GLU A 211 -21.53 -24.04 -4.81
C GLU A 211 -22.94 -24.04 -4.22
N LYS A 212 -23.56 -22.86 -4.04
CA LYS A 212 -24.97 -22.76 -3.59
C LYS A 212 -25.97 -23.29 -4.62
N TYR A 213 -25.65 -23.26 -5.91
CA TYR A 213 -26.54 -23.75 -6.97
C TYR A 213 -26.35 -25.22 -7.32
N ILE A 214 -25.22 -25.84 -6.97
CA ILE A 214 -24.95 -27.26 -7.28
C ILE A 214 -26.10 -28.18 -6.82
N PRO A 215 -26.63 -28.07 -5.59
CA PRO A 215 -27.74 -28.93 -5.15
C PRO A 215 -29.00 -28.77 -6.00
N HIS A 216 -29.32 -27.53 -6.39
CA HIS A 216 -30.48 -27.23 -7.24
C HIS A 216 -30.31 -27.77 -8.67
N ILE A 217 -29.09 -27.70 -9.22
CA ILE A 217 -28.76 -28.31 -10.51
C ILE A 217 -28.90 -29.84 -10.43
N GLY A 218 -28.48 -30.45 -9.32
CA GLY A 218 -28.65 -31.88 -9.08
C GLY A 218 -30.11 -32.31 -9.10
N ILE A 219 -31.00 -31.54 -8.44
CA ILE A 219 -32.45 -31.81 -8.45
C ILE A 219 -33.03 -31.68 -9.87
N ALA A 220 -32.70 -30.60 -10.59
CA ALA A 220 -33.18 -30.41 -11.96
C ALA A 220 -32.71 -31.52 -12.92
N LEU A 221 -31.46 -31.97 -12.78
CA LEU A 221 -30.95 -33.11 -13.56
C LEU A 221 -31.65 -34.41 -13.21
N GLN A 222 -32.01 -34.60 -11.94
CA GLN A 222 -32.80 -35.75 -11.49
C GLN A 222 -34.17 -35.79 -12.18
N GLU A 223 -34.86 -34.65 -12.24
CA GLU A 223 -36.18 -34.53 -12.87
C GLU A 223 -36.13 -34.70 -14.41
N ILE A 224 -35.10 -34.18 -15.07
CA ILE A 224 -35.01 -34.21 -16.56
C ILE A 224 -34.60 -35.60 -17.07
N LEU A 225 -33.70 -36.28 -16.36
CA LEU A 225 -33.08 -37.54 -16.80
C LEU A 225 -33.61 -38.77 -16.06
N ASP A 226 -34.62 -38.63 -15.20
CA ASP A 226 -35.17 -39.69 -14.35
C ASP A 226 -34.08 -40.46 -13.56
N LEU A 227 -33.13 -39.72 -12.97
CA LEU A 227 -32.03 -40.32 -12.22
C LEU A 227 -32.48 -40.84 -10.85
N THR A 228 -31.83 -41.91 -10.37
CA THR A 228 -32.00 -42.35 -8.98
C THR A 228 -31.34 -41.37 -8.00
N ASP A 229 -31.79 -41.35 -6.74
CA ASP A 229 -31.18 -40.50 -5.70
C ASP A 229 -29.67 -40.77 -5.53
N ARG A 230 -29.24 -42.01 -5.76
CA ARG A 230 -27.83 -42.40 -5.72
C ARG A 230 -27.02 -41.75 -6.84
N ASP A 231 -27.58 -41.73 -8.05
CA ASP A 231 -26.92 -41.13 -9.22
C ASP A 231 -26.92 -39.60 -9.14
N ARG A 232 -27.98 -38.98 -8.59
CA ARG A 232 -27.98 -37.54 -8.27
C ARG A 232 -26.80 -37.19 -7.35
N ASN A 233 -26.68 -37.89 -6.22
CA ASN A 233 -25.64 -37.58 -5.23
C ASN A 233 -24.23 -37.72 -5.82
N LYS A 234 -24.01 -38.76 -6.63
CA LYS A 234 -22.74 -38.96 -7.35
C LYS A 234 -22.46 -37.83 -8.35
N THR A 235 -23.49 -37.34 -9.03
CA THR A 235 -23.38 -36.23 -9.98
C THR A 235 -23.03 -34.93 -9.26
N VAL A 236 -23.68 -34.65 -8.13
CA VAL A 236 -23.39 -33.49 -7.26
C VAL A 236 -21.94 -33.52 -6.77
N GLU A 237 -21.48 -34.66 -6.25
CA GLU A 237 -20.10 -34.84 -5.79
C GLU A 237 -19.08 -34.62 -6.93
N THR A 238 -19.38 -35.12 -8.13
CA THR A 238 -18.55 -34.90 -9.31
C THR A 238 -18.50 -33.41 -9.70
N LEU A 239 -19.62 -32.69 -9.63
CA LEU A 239 -19.68 -31.25 -9.92
C LEU A 239 -18.90 -30.42 -8.90
N GLU A 240 -18.95 -30.79 -7.62
CA GLU A 240 -18.16 -30.16 -6.55
C GLU A 240 -16.65 -30.39 -6.77
N ASP A 241 -16.25 -31.61 -7.10
CA ASP A 241 -14.87 -31.96 -7.41
C ASP A 241 -14.31 -31.21 -8.62
N VAL A 242 -15.12 -31.08 -9.69
CA VAL A 242 -14.74 -30.31 -10.89
C VAL A 242 -14.57 -28.83 -10.54
N LEU A 243 -15.50 -28.26 -9.77
CA LEU A 243 -15.41 -26.87 -9.31
C LEU A 243 -14.14 -26.63 -8.48
N HIS A 244 -13.74 -27.60 -7.66
CA HIS A 244 -12.56 -27.50 -6.80
C HIS A 244 -11.24 -27.73 -7.54
N ARG A 245 -11.20 -28.60 -8.55
CA ARG A 245 -10.02 -28.84 -9.40
C ARG A 245 -9.77 -27.75 -10.42
N SER A 246 -10.81 -27.07 -10.88
CA SER A 246 -10.71 -26.04 -11.92
C SER A 246 -10.12 -24.73 -11.38
N ARG A 247 -8.79 -24.70 -11.19
CA ARG A 247 -8.02 -23.47 -10.92
C ARG A 247 -7.71 -22.67 -12.19
N LYS A 248 -8.04 -23.20 -13.38
CA LYS A 248 -7.79 -22.56 -14.67
C LYS A 248 -9.01 -21.75 -15.12
N PHE A 249 -9.18 -20.56 -14.55
CA PHE A 249 -9.98 -19.49 -15.16
C PHE A 249 -9.28 -18.14 -14.94
#